data_AF-A0A9C8I8G5-F1
#
_entry.id   AF-A0A9C8I8G5-F1
#
_cell.length_a   1.000
_cell.length_b   1.000
_cell.length_c   1.000
_cell.angle_alpha   90.00
_cell.angle_beta   90.00
_cell.angle_gamma   90.00
#
_symmetry.space_group_name_H-M   'P 1'
#
loop_
_entity.id
_entity.type
_entity.pdbx_description
1 polymer ?
#
loop_
_entity_poly.entity_id
_entity_poly.type
_entity_poly.pdbx_seq_one_letter_code
_entity_poly.pdbx_strand_id
1 'polypeptide(L)'
;MFRVPIRFIAGFIFLAAIITPANANIPDDCNIPQSLIADIRLMLTAEDNQLFDLWTNEEVFCACAIIYYTDPPDADFHDRVMNSAVIRIGKTGDPRAVAVLIDAIETHPHQALYALGDYRTPEALRALTTRVSDPDGSIRENAAEGLRNMLAPAIIPDGWIDAISDAIAAVDEWLDKEPDWDVKEYFVDAKVNLEDLLKKAQATAGTN
;
A
#
# COMPACT_ATOMS: atom_id res chain seq x y z
N MET A 1 -55.29 29.44 -34.79
CA MET A 1 -53.94 30.03 -34.67
C MET A 1 -53.62 30.12 -33.19
N PHE A 2 -52.96 29.11 -32.64
CA PHE A 2 -52.70 28.96 -31.21
C PHE A 2 -51.49 29.81 -30.80
N ARG A 3 -51.59 30.55 -29.69
CA ARG A 3 -50.45 31.09 -28.94
C ARG A 3 -50.73 30.93 -27.45
N VAL A 4 -49.99 30.03 -26.81
CA VAL A 4 -49.93 29.84 -25.35
C VAL A 4 -48.77 30.72 -24.84
N PRO A 5 -48.93 31.47 -23.73
CA PRO A 5 -47.83 32.25 -23.17
C PRO A 5 -46.86 31.36 -22.38
N ILE A 6 -45.57 31.52 -22.66
CA ILE A 6 -44.44 30.84 -22.02
C ILE A 6 -44.30 31.36 -20.59
N ARG A 7 -44.42 30.45 -19.61
CA ARG A 7 -44.05 30.72 -18.21
C ARG A 7 -42.53 30.65 -18.09
N PHE A 8 -41.91 31.73 -17.62
CA PHE A 8 -40.53 31.74 -17.16
C PHE A 8 -40.40 30.84 -15.92
N ILE A 9 -39.72 29.71 -16.07
CA ILE A 9 -39.20 28.94 -14.94
C ILE A 9 -37.74 29.35 -14.77
N ALA A 10 -37.46 30.13 -13.73
CA ALA A 10 -36.11 30.39 -13.26
C ALA A 10 -35.52 29.07 -12.75
N GLY A 11 -34.67 28.44 -13.56
CA GLY A 11 -33.88 27.29 -13.14
C GLY A 11 -32.73 27.76 -12.25
N PHE A 12 -32.94 27.74 -10.93
CA PHE A 12 -31.82 27.64 -9.99
C PHE A 12 -31.21 26.26 -10.15
N ILE A 13 -30.11 26.16 -10.89
CA ILE A 13 -29.23 25.00 -10.83
C ILE A 13 -28.53 25.11 -9.48
N PHE A 14 -29.11 24.50 -8.45
CA PHE A 14 -28.35 24.10 -7.27
C PHE A 14 -27.42 22.99 -7.73
N LEU A 15 -26.17 23.35 -8.04
CA LEU A 15 -25.07 22.39 -8.07
C LEU A 15 -24.92 21.90 -6.62
N ALA A 16 -25.62 20.81 -6.28
CA ALA A 16 -25.33 20.09 -5.05
C ALA A 16 -23.91 19.56 -5.22
N ALA A 17 -22.95 20.20 -4.55
CA ALA A 17 -21.67 19.57 -4.28
C ALA A 17 -22.02 18.25 -3.58
N ILE A 18 -21.82 17.14 -4.27
CA ILE A 18 -21.82 15.83 -3.64
C ILE A 18 -20.57 15.86 -2.78
N ILE A 19 -20.75 16.26 -1.51
CA ILE A 19 -19.75 16.03 -0.49
C ILE A 19 -19.79 14.52 -0.29
N THR A 20 -18.96 13.80 -1.05
CA THR A 20 -18.58 12.44 -0.67
C THR A 20 -18.09 12.54 0.78
N PRO A 21 -18.59 11.70 1.71
CA PRO A 21 -18.02 11.68 3.04
C PRO A 21 -16.52 11.40 2.86
N ALA A 22 -15.68 12.21 3.49
CA ALA A 22 -14.24 11.98 3.50
C ALA A 22 -14.04 10.51 3.90
N ASN A 23 -13.48 9.71 3.00
CA ASN A 23 -13.13 8.34 3.32
C ASN A 23 -12.11 8.45 4.47
N ALA A 24 -12.47 7.94 5.65
CA ALA A 24 -11.70 8.11 6.89
C ALA A 24 -10.28 7.53 6.82
N ASN A 25 -9.97 6.80 5.73
CA ASN A 25 -8.67 6.21 5.47
C ASN A 25 -7.75 7.10 4.59
N ILE A 26 -8.27 8.18 3.99
CA ILE A 26 -7.44 9.15 3.27
C ILE A 26 -6.59 9.92 4.28
N PRO A 27 -5.26 10.04 4.09
CA PRO A 27 -4.42 10.85 4.98
C PRO A 27 -4.88 12.31 5.04
N ASP A 28 -5.16 12.82 6.23
CA ASP A 28 -5.74 14.16 6.46
C ASP A 28 -4.86 15.32 5.97
N ASP A 29 -3.55 15.08 5.82
CA ASP A 29 -2.56 16.06 5.39
C ASP A 29 -2.34 16.08 3.86
N CYS A 30 -3.03 15.22 3.11
CA CYS A 30 -2.99 15.22 1.65
C CYS A 30 -3.87 16.31 1.04
N ASN A 31 -3.39 17.56 1.10
CA ASN A 31 -4.05 18.72 0.54
C ASN A 31 -3.39 19.16 -0.79
N ILE A 32 -3.70 18.43 -1.87
CA ILE A 32 -3.18 18.70 -3.22
C ILE A 32 -4.28 19.12 -4.20
N PRO A 33 -3.97 19.90 -5.25
CA PRO A 33 -4.97 20.33 -6.23
C PRO A 33 -5.60 19.17 -6.98
N GLN A 34 -6.90 19.26 -7.27
CA GLN A 34 -7.62 18.27 -8.08
C GLN A 34 -7.02 18.08 -9.48
N SER A 35 -6.42 19.13 -10.06
CA SER A 35 -5.70 19.03 -11.32
C SER A 35 -4.49 18.11 -11.22
N LEU A 36 -3.75 18.15 -10.10
CA LEU A 36 -2.58 17.31 -9.88
C LEU A 36 -2.98 15.84 -9.70
N ILE A 37 -4.09 15.58 -8.98
CA ILE A 37 -4.66 14.23 -8.85
C ILE A 37 -5.05 13.70 -10.24
N ALA A 38 -5.70 14.52 -11.07
CA ALA A 38 -6.09 14.14 -12.43
C ALA A 38 -4.88 13.85 -13.34
N ASP A 39 -3.83 14.67 -13.27
CA ASP A 39 -2.60 14.47 -14.05
C ASP A 39 -1.89 13.17 -13.65
N ILE A 40 -1.79 12.89 -12.34
CA ILE A 40 -1.19 11.65 -11.84
C ILE A 40 -2.06 10.45 -12.20
N ARG A 41 -3.40 10.54 -12.05
CA ARG A 41 -4.30 9.47 -12.47
C ARG A 41 -4.12 9.13 -13.95
N LEU A 42 -3.99 10.15 -14.81
CA LEU A 42 -3.71 9.95 -16.23
C LEU A 42 -2.38 9.23 -16.43
N MET A 43 -1.33 9.61 -15.71
CA MET A 43 -0.04 8.93 -15.79
C MET A 43 -0.08 7.48 -15.33
N LEU A 44 -0.89 7.15 -14.32
CA LEU A 44 -1.08 5.78 -13.85
C LEU A 44 -1.71 4.85 -14.91
N THR A 45 -2.30 5.40 -15.98
CA THR A 45 -2.84 4.63 -17.10
C THR A 45 -1.77 4.20 -18.12
N ALA A 46 -0.61 4.87 -18.14
CA ALA A 46 0.43 4.65 -19.12
C ALA A 46 1.09 3.27 -18.95
N GLU A 47 1.32 2.55 -20.06
CA GLU A 47 1.92 1.21 -20.07
C GLU A 47 3.32 1.18 -19.45
N ASP A 48 4.10 2.24 -19.69
CA ASP A 48 5.48 2.28 -19.24
C ASP A 48 5.61 2.83 -17.80
N ASN A 49 4.55 3.44 -17.25
CA ASN A 49 4.48 4.00 -15.88
C ASN A 49 5.66 4.94 -15.54
N GLN A 50 6.40 5.48 -16.52
CA GLN A 50 7.84 5.73 -16.34
C GLN A 50 8.27 7.16 -16.02
N LEU A 51 7.37 8.13 -15.86
CA LEU A 51 7.76 9.53 -15.63
C LEU A 51 6.99 10.16 -14.47
N PHE A 52 7.30 9.73 -13.26
CA PHE A 52 6.83 10.37 -12.02
C PHE A 52 7.78 11.46 -11.51
N ASP A 53 8.93 11.64 -12.17
CA ASP A 53 9.98 12.60 -11.81
C ASP A 53 9.54 14.08 -11.91
N LEU A 54 8.33 14.33 -12.44
CA LEU A 54 7.71 15.65 -12.50
C LEU A 54 7.06 16.08 -11.18
N TRP A 55 6.82 15.13 -10.27
CA TRP A 55 6.18 15.36 -8.97
C TRP A 55 7.09 14.94 -7.84
N THR A 56 6.92 15.57 -6.69
CA THR A 56 7.57 15.15 -5.45
C THR A 56 6.99 13.83 -4.97
N ASN A 57 7.76 13.06 -4.18
CA ASN A 57 7.25 11.83 -3.57
C ASN A 57 6.00 12.07 -2.72
N GLU A 58 5.91 13.22 -2.05
CA GLU A 58 4.74 13.62 -1.28
C GLU A 58 3.51 13.83 -2.17
N GLU A 59 3.65 14.55 -3.29
CA GLU A 59 2.57 14.74 -4.27
C GLU A 59 2.12 13.42 -4.87
N VAL A 60 3.07 12.55 -5.23
CA VAL A 60 2.78 11.21 -5.78
C VAL A 60 2.06 10.35 -4.75
N PHE A 61 2.55 10.31 -3.51
CA PHE A 61 1.93 9.57 -2.42
C PHE A 61 0.50 10.04 -2.22
N CYS A 62 0.29 11.36 -2.03
CA CYS A 62 -1.02 11.90 -1.75
C CYS A 62 -2.01 11.68 -2.89
N ALA A 63 -1.59 11.87 -4.14
CA ALA A 63 -2.47 11.62 -5.28
C ALA A 63 -2.83 10.13 -5.37
N CYS A 64 -1.86 9.23 -5.25
CA CYS A 64 -2.12 7.79 -5.34
C CYS A 64 -2.99 7.30 -4.19
N ALA A 65 -2.79 7.80 -2.97
CA ALA A 65 -3.63 7.46 -1.82
C ALA A 65 -5.08 7.95 -2.02
N ILE A 66 -5.27 9.19 -2.47
CA ILE A 66 -6.60 9.72 -2.76
C ILE A 66 -7.26 8.89 -3.87
N ILE A 67 -6.55 8.59 -4.96
CA ILE A 67 -7.04 7.76 -6.07
C ILE A 67 -7.45 6.38 -5.54
N TYR A 68 -6.59 5.72 -4.76
CA TYR A 68 -6.88 4.39 -4.21
C TYR A 68 -8.21 4.36 -3.43
N TYR A 69 -8.51 5.42 -2.68
CA TYR A 69 -9.74 5.48 -1.87
C TYR A 69 -10.97 6.04 -2.58
N THR A 70 -10.82 6.65 -3.75
CA THR A 70 -11.89 7.43 -4.39
C THR A 70 -12.12 7.13 -5.87
N ASP A 71 -11.23 6.40 -6.54
CA ASP A 71 -11.39 6.07 -7.95
C ASP A 71 -12.63 5.17 -8.13
N PRO A 72 -13.62 5.59 -8.96
CA PRO A 72 -14.82 4.80 -9.15
C PRO A 72 -14.51 3.44 -9.81
N PRO A 73 -15.12 2.34 -9.37
CA PRO A 73 -14.89 1.01 -9.97
C PRO A 73 -15.24 0.91 -11.46
N ASP A 74 -16.10 1.80 -11.96
CA ASP A 74 -16.49 1.89 -13.37
C ASP A 74 -15.67 2.90 -14.19
N ALA A 75 -14.66 3.52 -13.58
CA ALA A 75 -13.82 4.49 -14.26
C ALA A 75 -12.88 3.83 -15.29
N ASP A 76 -12.54 4.59 -16.33
CA ASP A 76 -11.64 4.12 -17.37
C ASP A 76 -10.29 3.68 -16.77
N PHE A 77 -9.88 2.46 -17.14
CA PHE A 77 -8.66 1.80 -16.70
C PHE A 77 -8.54 1.60 -15.18
N HIS A 78 -9.65 1.53 -14.43
CA HIS A 78 -9.66 1.42 -12.96
C HIS A 78 -8.64 0.40 -12.42
N ASP A 79 -8.72 -0.88 -12.81
CA ASP A 79 -7.82 -1.92 -12.30
C ASP A 79 -6.34 -1.60 -12.56
N ARG A 80 -6.02 -1.01 -13.71
CA ARG A 80 -4.64 -0.60 -14.03
C ARG A 80 -4.21 0.57 -13.16
N VAL A 81 -5.07 1.57 -13.01
CA VAL A 81 -4.82 2.75 -12.18
C VAL A 81 -4.58 2.33 -10.73
N MET A 82 -5.40 1.44 -10.19
CA MET A 82 -5.31 0.94 -8.82
C MET A 82 -4.02 0.14 -8.59
N ASN A 83 -3.71 -0.81 -9.47
CA ASN A 83 -2.45 -1.56 -9.40
C ASN A 83 -1.23 -0.61 -9.45
N SER A 84 -1.23 0.34 -10.37
CA SER A 84 -0.16 1.34 -10.48
C SER A 84 -0.09 2.24 -9.24
N ALA A 85 -1.22 2.66 -8.68
CA ALA A 85 -1.29 3.51 -7.50
C ALA A 85 -0.65 2.81 -6.30
N VAL A 86 -1.01 1.56 -6.02
CA VAL A 86 -0.43 0.77 -4.91
C VAL A 86 1.09 0.62 -5.09
N ILE A 87 1.56 0.33 -6.30
CA ILE A 87 3.00 0.26 -6.62
C ILE A 87 3.69 1.61 -6.36
N ARG A 88 3.05 2.74 -6.72
CA ARG A 88 3.63 4.08 -6.53
C ARG A 88 3.64 4.50 -5.08
N ILE A 89 2.58 4.20 -4.33
CA ILE A 89 2.56 4.36 -2.87
C ILE A 89 3.78 3.68 -2.26
N GLY A 90 4.02 2.41 -2.61
CA GLY A 90 5.19 1.65 -2.17
C GLY A 90 6.53 2.34 -2.44
N LYS A 91 6.70 2.92 -3.64
CA LYS A 91 7.97 3.51 -4.09
C LYS A 91 8.24 4.93 -3.57
N THR A 92 7.27 5.58 -2.93
CA THR A 92 7.43 6.96 -2.45
C THR A 92 8.39 7.06 -1.27
N GLY A 93 8.52 5.99 -0.47
CA GLY A 93 9.22 6.02 0.81
C GLY A 93 8.52 6.87 1.86
N ASP A 94 7.28 7.29 1.60
CA ASP A 94 6.49 8.08 2.55
C ASP A 94 6.04 7.19 3.72
N PRO A 95 6.33 7.52 4.98
CA PRO A 95 5.93 6.69 6.12
C PRO A 95 4.43 6.41 6.21
N ARG A 96 3.58 7.31 5.67
CA ARG A 96 2.12 7.14 5.64
C ARG A 96 1.67 6.00 4.72
N ALA A 97 2.53 5.56 3.80
CA ALA A 97 2.25 4.46 2.88
C ALA A 97 1.91 3.15 3.60
N VAL A 98 2.52 2.88 4.76
CA VAL A 98 2.29 1.62 5.50
C VAL A 98 0.80 1.39 5.77
N ALA A 99 0.07 2.41 6.24
CA ALA A 99 -1.35 2.30 6.54
C ALA A 99 -2.19 2.01 5.28
N VAL A 100 -1.89 2.69 4.17
CA VAL A 100 -2.61 2.51 2.90
C VAL A 100 -2.30 1.14 2.28
N LEU A 101 -1.04 0.70 2.34
CA LEU A 101 -0.63 -0.61 1.84
C LEU A 101 -1.25 -1.74 2.64
N ILE A 102 -1.39 -1.60 3.97
CA ILE A 102 -2.09 -2.59 4.80
C ILE A 102 -3.55 -2.74 4.37
N ASP A 103 -4.26 -1.64 4.11
CA ASP A 103 -5.63 -1.67 3.58
C ASP A 103 -5.68 -2.34 2.18
N ALA A 104 -4.69 -2.04 1.34
CA ALA A 104 -4.57 -2.60 -0.01
C ALA A 104 -4.28 -4.11 -0.04
N ILE A 105 -3.92 -4.76 1.08
CA ILE A 105 -3.70 -6.22 1.10
C ILE A 105 -4.96 -6.97 0.65
N GLU A 106 -6.16 -6.49 1.00
CA GLU A 106 -7.39 -7.22 0.69
C GLU A 106 -7.80 -7.16 -0.79
N THR A 107 -7.37 -6.13 -1.50
CA THR A 107 -7.79 -5.86 -2.88
C THR A 107 -6.66 -5.99 -3.90
N HIS A 108 -5.43 -5.70 -3.50
CA HIS A 108 -4.22 -5.71 -4.32
C HIS A 108 -3.05 -6.37 -3.55
N PRO A 109 -3.22 -7.60 -3.06
CA PRO A 109 -2.29 -8.21 -2.10
C PRO A 109 -0.87 -8.33 -2.62
N HIS A 110 -0.69 -8.64 -3.91
CA HIS A 110 0.64 -8.86 -4.48
C HIS A 110 1.48 -7.57 -4.42
N GLN A 111 0.91 -6.45 -4.87
CA GLN A 111 1.57 -5.15 -4.86
C GLN A 111 1.76 -4.63 -3.44
N ALA A 112 0.75 -4.80 -2.59
CA ALA A 112 0.77 -4.35 -1.20
C ALA A 112 1.84 -5.06 -0.38
N LEU A 113 1.87 -6.39 -0.40
CA LEU A 113 2.84 -7.19 0.37
C LEU A 113 4.27 -6.97 -0.12
N TYR A 114 4.48 -6.96 -1.44
CA TYR A 114 5.79 -6.64 -2.01
C TYR A 114 6.28 -5.26 -1.54
N ALA A 115 5.42 -4.24 -1.64
CA ALA A 115 5.77 -2.89 -1.21
C ALA A 115 6.03 -2.78 0.29
N LEU A 116 5.27 -3.49 1.14
CA LEU A 116 5.47 -3.48 2.59
C LEU A 116 6.85 -4.00 3.02
N GLY A 117 7.49 -4.86 2.22
CA GLY A 117 8.87 -5.31 2.45
C GLY A 117 9.90 -4.17 2.50
N ASP A 118 9.64 -3.07 1.79
CA ASP A 118 10.52 -1.90 1.77
C ASP A 118 10.34 -1.00 3.03
N TYR A 119 9.26 -1.19 3.79
CA TYR A 119 8.93 -0.39 4.96
C TYR A 119 9.40 -1.06 6.25
N ARG A 120 10.43 -0.47 6.87
CA ARG A 120 11.15 -1.03 8.02
C ARG A 120 10.46 -0.66 9.34
N THR A 121 9.19 -1.00 9.42
CA THR A 121 8.31 -0.68 10.56
C THR A 121 7.74 -1.94 11.20
N PRO A 122 7.47 -1.94 12.51
CA PRO A 122 6.79 -3.06 13.16
C PRO A 122 5.44 -3.38 12.54
N GLU A 123 4.71 -2.37 12.07
CA GLU A 123 3.40 -2.51 11.42
C GLU A 123 3.51 -3.28 10.11
N ALA A 124 4.50 -2.94 9.27
CA ALA A 124 4.77 -3.66 8.02
C ALA A 124 5.20 -5.12 8.29
N LEU A 125 6.08 -5.34 9.28
CA LEU A 125 6.45 -6.70 9.71
C LEU A 125 5.22 -7.51 10.12
N ARG A 126 4.36 -6.96 10.98
CA ARG A 126 3.15 -7.65 11.44
C ARG A 126 2.20 -7.94 10.29
N ALA A 127 2.01 -6.99 9.37
CA ALA A 127 1.15 -7.17 8.21
C ALA A 127 1.64 -8.33 7.31
N LEU A 128 2.93 -8.37 6.98
CA LEU A 128 3.54 -9.48 6.23
C LEU A 128 3.40 -10.80 7.00
N THR A 129 3.72 -10.78 8.30
CA THR A 129 3.65 -11.96 9.18
C THR A 129 2.26 -12.59 9.19
N THR A 130 1.20 -11.79 9.16
CA THR A 130 -0.18 -12.33 9.16
C THR A 130 -0.52 -13.13 7.89
N ARG A 131 0.24 -12.94 6.79
CA ARG A 131 -0.01 -13.56 5.49
C ARG A 131 0.88 -14.76 5.18
N VAL A 132 1.82 -15.11 6.06
CA VAL A 132 2.71 -16.28 5.87
C VAL A 132 1.95 -17.62 5.93
N SER A 133 0.72 -17.63 6.44
CA SER A 133 -0.15 -18.81 6.51
C SER A 133 -1.44 -18.65 5.71
N ASP A 134 -1.45 -17.73 4.75
CA ASP A 134 -2.62 -17.46 3.90
C ASP A 134 -3.01 -18.72 3.09
N PRO A 135 -4.31 -19.02 2.91
CA PRO A 135 -4.75 -20.15 2.09
C PRO A 135 -4.21 -20.12 0.65
N ASP A 136 -3.99 -18.93 0.09
CA ASP A 136 -3.46 -18.77 -1.26
C ASP A 136 -1.92 -18.79 -1.27
N GLY A 137 -1.34 -19.68 -2.08
CA GLY A 137 0.10 -19.85 -2.22
C GLY A 137 0.81 -18.62 -2.75
N SER A 138 0.20 -17.85 -3.66
CA SER A 138 0.84 -16.63 -4.17
C SER A 138 0.93 -15.56 -3.09
N ILE A 139 -0.04 -15.52 -2.17
CA ILE A 139 -0.05 -14.57 -1.06
C ILE A 139 1.03 -14.94 -0.03
N ARG A 140 1.18 -16.22 0.25
CA ARG A 140 2.28 -16.72 1.10
C ARG A 140 3.65 -16.41 0.51
N GLU A 141 3.83 -16.61 -0.79
CA GLU A 141 5.08 -16.26 -1.50
C GLU A 141 5.39 -14.78 -1.35
N ASN A 142 4.45 -13.89 -1.67
CA ASN A 142 4.65 -12.44 -1.54
C ASN A 142 4.95 -12.00 -0.10
N ALA A 143 4.29 -12.62 0.89
CA ALA A 143 4.55 -12.34 2.30
C ALA A 143 5.96 -12.76 2.72
N ALA A 144 6.38 -13.97 2.34
CA ALA A 144 7.72 -14.47 2.60
C ALA A 144 8.79 -13.66 1.86
N GLU A 145 8.56 -13.29 0.60
CA GLU A 145 9.46 -12.43 -0.17
C GLU A 145 9.61 -11.04 0.49
N GLY A 146 8.51 -10.43 0.94
CA GLY A 146 8.56 -9.17 1.66
C GLY A 146 9.40 -9.25 2.94
N LEU A 147 9.25 -10.31 3.73
CA LEU A 147 10.06 -10.56 4.93
C LEU A 147 11.54 -10.83 4.60
N ARG A 148 11.81 -11.57 3.53
CA ARG A 148 13.16 -11.86 3.03
C ARG A 148 13.90 -10.60 2.60
N ASN A 149 13.23 -9.68 1.92
CA ASN A 149 13.85 -8.48 1.37
C ASN A 149 13.93 -7.31 2.37
N MET A 150 13.25 -7.43 3.51
CA MET A 150 13.19 -6.36 4.50
C MET A 150 14.58 -6.05 5.08
N LEU A 151 14.89 -4.75 5.12
CA LEU A 151 16.15 -4.23 5.65
C LEU A 151 16.01 -3.74 7.08
N ALA A 152 17.14 -3.68 7.81
CA ALA A 152 17.17 -3.08 9.13
C ALA A 152 16.84 -1.56 9.06
N PRO A 153 16.01 -1.04 9.97
CA PRO A 153 15.79 0.39 10.06
C PRO A 153 17.06 1.09 10.55
N ALA A 154 17.24 2.35 10.15
CA ALA A 154 18.41 3.14 10.57
C ALA A 154 18.42 3.40 12.08
N ILE A 155 17.23 3.51 12.68
CA ILE A 155 16.98 3.64 14.11
C ILE A 155 15.95 2.57 14.46
N ILE A 156 16.23 1.71 15.44
CA ILE A 156 15.32 0.65 15.85
C ILE A 156 14.06 1.27 16.47
N PRO A 157 12.86 1.14 15.86
CA PRO A 157 11.64 1.67 16.43
C PRO A 157 11.12 0.79 17.56
N ASP A 158 10.30 1.36 18.43
CA ASP A 158 9.62 0.62 19.50
C ASP A 158 8.82 -0.55 18.92
N GLY A 159 8.88 -1.71 19.57
CA GLY A 159 8.19 -2.92 19.12
C GLY A 159 8.82 -3.65 17.94
N TRP A 160 9.93 -3.17 17.36
CA TRP A 160 10.63 -3.84 16.25
C TRP A 160 11.17 -5.22 16.61
N ILE A 161 11.82 -5.34 17.77
CA ILE A 161 12.40 -6.61 18.25
C ILE A 161 11.30 -7.65 18.49
N ASP A 162 10.18 -7.22 19.10
CA ASP A 162 9.03 -8.08 19.36
C ASP A 162 8.39 -8.52 18.04
N ALA A 163 8.19 -7.60 17.09
CA ALA A 163 7.62 -7.91 15.78
C ALA A 163 8.48 -8.89 14.97
N ILE A 164 9.81 -8.77 15.00
CA ILE A 164 10.69 -9.75 14.36
C ILE A 164 10.59 -11.11 15.05
N SER A 165 10.56 -11.14 16.38
CA SER A 165 10.46 -12.40 17.13
C SER A 165 9.15 -13.13 16.82
N ASP A 166 8.04 -12.39 16.75
CA ASP A 166 6.73 -12.90 16.33
C ASP A 166 6.79 -13.44 14.89
N ALA A 167 7.45 -12.72 13.97
CA ALA A 167 7.61 -13.11 12.58
C ALA A 167 8.42 -14.41 12.42
N ILE A 168 9.53 -14.56 13.14
CA ILE A 168 10.34 -15.79 13.14
C ILE A 168 9.50 -16.97 13.62
N ALA A 169 8.74 -16.80 14.71
CA ALA A 169 7.90 -17.86 15.25
C ALA A 169 6.81 -18.29 14.25
N ALA A 170 6.17 -17.34 13.57
CA ALA A 170 5.14 -17.62 12.58
C ALA A 170 5.71 -18.33 11.33
N VAL A 171 6.86 -17.87 10.83
CA VAL A 171 7.57 -18.51 9.72
C VAL A 171 7.98 -19.93 10.10
N ASP A 172 8.53 -20.13 11.29
CA ASP A 172 8.92 -21.46 11.79
C ASP A 172 7.73 -22.40 11.92
N GLU A 173 6.62 -21.92 12.45
CA GLU A 173 5.41 -22.72 12.56
C GLU A 173 4.88 -23.16 11.19
N TRP A 174 4.98 -22.30 10.18
CA TRP A 174 4.45 -22.60 8.84
C TRP A 174 5.41 -23.37 7.95
N LEU A 175 6.73 -23.21 8.12
CA LEU A 175 7.75 -23.74 7.20
C LEU A 175 7.62 -25.26 6.94
N ASP A 176 7.26 -26.04 7.96
CA ASP A 176 7.05 -27.48 7.83
C ASP A 176 5.72 -27.85 7.16
N LYS A 177 4.75 -26.93 7.16
CA LYS A 177 3.42 -27.09 6.59
C LYS A 177 3.34 -26.64 5.13
N GLU A 178 4.29 -25.83 4.65
CA GLU A 178 4.28 -25.29 3.30
C GLU A 178 4.23 -26.42 2.24
N PRO A 179 3.12 -26.52 1.47
CA PRO A 179 2.97 -27.57 0.47
C PRO A 179 3.79 -27.36 -0.81
N ASP A 180 4.10 -26.10 -1.15
CA ASP A 180 4.82 -25.76 -2.37
C ASP A 180 6.32 -25.61 -2.10
N TRP A 181 7.12 -26.41 -2.79
CA TRP A 181 8.58 -26.45 -2.59
C TRP A 181 9.26 -25.18 -3.10
N ASP A 182 8.73 -24.55 -4.16
CA ASP A 182 9.27 -23.30 -4.71
C ASP A 182 9.03 -22.17 -3.70
N VAL A 183 7.82 -22.12 -3.13
CA VAL A 183 7.45 -21.14 -2.10
C VAL A 183 8.26 -21.36 -0.81
N LYS A 184 8.53 -22.62 -0.45
CA LYS A 184 9.27 -22.97 0.77
C LYS A 184 10.68 -22.37 0.82
N GLU A 185 11.34 -22.17 -0.33
CA GLU A 185 12.65 -21.51 -0.40
C GLU A 185 12.59 -20.08 0.15
N TYR A 186 11.56 -19.31 -0.20
CA TYR A 186 11.36 -17.95 0.31
C TYR A 186 11.18 -17.92 1.83
N PHE A 187 10.54 -18.92 2.43
CA PHE A 187 10.36 -19.01 3.88
C PHE A 187 11.68 -19.26 4.59
N VAL A 188 12.55 -20.12 4.03
CA VAL A 188 13.89 -20.36 4.58
C VAL A 188 14.71 -19.07 4.54
N ASP A 189 14.72 -18.37 3.41
CA ASP A 189 15.44 -17.11 3.25
C ASP A 189 14.86 -16.00 4.14
N ALA A 190 13.53 -15.91 4.27
CA ALA A 190 12.85 -14.99 5.16
C ALA A 190 13.27 -15.20 6.62
N LYS A 191 13.28 -16.46 7.07
CA LYS A 191 13.74 -16.79 8.43
C LYS A 191 15.18 -16.33 8.65
N VAL A 192 16.08 -16.66 7.74
CA VAL A 192 17.51 -16.28 7.84
C VAL A 192 17.65 -14.76 7.93
N ASN A 193 16.93 -14.01 7.10
CA ASN A 193 16.94 -12.55 7.15
C ASN A 193 16.44 -12.04 8.51
N LEU A 194 15.29 -12.54 8.98
CA LEU A 194 14.69 -12.13 10.25
C LEU A 194 15.61 -12.41 11.45
N GLU A 195 16.27 -13.57 11.50
CA GLU A 195 17.24 -13.89 12.55
C GLU A 195 18.45 -12.93 12.56
N ASP A 196 18.95 -12.56 11.38
CA ASP A 196 20.03 -11.59 11.26
C ASP A 196 19.59 -10.18 11.67
N LEU A 197 18.38 -9.76 11.27
CA LEU A 197 17.77 -8.50 11.70
C LEU A 197 17.59 -8.44 13.22
N LEU A 198 17.10 -9.53 13.83
CA LEU A 198 16.93 -9.62 15.29
C LEU A 198 18.26 -9.47 16.02
N LYS A 199 19.27 -10.21 15.56
CA LYS A 199 20.63 -10.16 16.13
C LYS A 199 21.23 -8.76 16.05
N LYS A 200 21.10 -8.09 14.90
CA LYS A 200 21.56 -6.70 14.70
C LYS A 200 20.84 -5.74 15.64
N ALA A 201 19.52 -5.82 15.74
CA ALA A 201 18.73 -4.93 16.59
C ALA A 201 19.09 -5.08 18.08
N GLN A 202 19.26 -6.32 18.57
CA GLN A 202 19.67 -6.59 19.94
C GLN A 202 21.09 -6.08 20.25
N ALA A 203 22.01 -6.19 19.29
CA ALA A 203 23.37 -5.67 19.46
C ALA A 203 23.38 -4.13 19.62
N THR A 204 22.52 -3.42 18.90
CA THR A 204 22.36 -1.96 19.03
C THR A 204 21.70 -1.55 20.34
N ALA A 205 20.74 -2.32 20.84
CA ALA A 205 20.07 -2.05 22.11
C ALA A 205 21.00 -2.23 23.33
N GLY A 206 21.96 -3.14 23.27
CA GLY A 206 22.93 -3.38 24.35
C GLY A 206 24.10 -2.38 24.42
N THR A 207 24.21 -1.45 23.47
CA THR A 207 25.28 -0.45 23.40
C THR A 207 24.89 0.95 23.89
N ASN A 208 23.63 1.15 24.30
CA ASN A 208 23.09 2.40 24.86
C ASN A 208 22.87 2.28 26.37
#